data_AF-A0A2T0M234-F1
#
_entry.id   AF-A0A2T0M234-F1
#
_cell.length_a   1.000
_cell.length_b   1.000
_cell.length_c   1.000
_cell.angle_alpha   90.00
_cell.angle_beta   90.00
_cell.angle_gamma   90.00
#
_symmetry.space_group_name_H-M   'P 1'
#
loop_
_entity.id
_entity.type
_entity.pdbx_description
1 polymer ?
#
loop_
_entity_poly.entity_id
_entity_poly.type
_entity_poly.pdbx_seq_one_letter_code
_entity_poly.pdbx_strand_id
1 'polypeptide(L)'
;MTRLSGFKRARGAETLTAALHVSNGDATDLPGTGLARRLIYWRDVLHEGPVPEVEPEELRRIRVAFLTGAGADDHAEGERMFADRDRTLADNRDGAYVLWFEADLYDQLQIIEILSRLAGLGVPAERITLICIGEYPGIARFGGLGQLTAGQLRALPGTNARIRLSPAALDLATRAWAAFRAPVPDGLGAVAADRSAELRFLGEAFDRLSREYPSTRDGLSLTERRVLAAVAGGATDAGAAYVHAAARETRPYLGDSWCFTMMERMARAPVPLLDAEPAGRPVGPGTELRLTPVGAQVLAGAADHVALNGLDRWIGGVRLHGRDVPWRWDEATERIIHATGTPRDLVTDS
;
A
#
# COMPACT_ATOMS: atom_id res chain seq x y z
N MET A 1 -41.52 5.05 20.70
CA MET A 1 -40.36 4.66 19.85
C MET A 1 -39.22 5.69 19.83
N THR A 2 -39.47 6.98 20.04
CA THR A 2 -38.46 8.06 19.96
C THR A 2 -37.40 8.04 21.10
N ARG A 3 -37.76 7.66 22.34
CA ARG A 3 -36.82 7.61 23.48
C ARG A 3 -35.78 6.48 23.39
N LEU A 4 -36.17 5.29 22.90
CA LEU A 4 -35.25 4.15 22.70
C LEU A 4 -34.24 4.40 21.57
N SER A 5 -34.65 5.15 20.52
CA SER A 5 -33.78 5.61 19.43
C SER A 5 -32.71 6.58 19.92
N GLY A 6 -33.09 7.59 20.73
CA GLY A 6 -32.16 8.54 21.32
C GLY A 6 -31.15 7.91 22.27
N PHE A 7 -31.58 6.93 23.08
CA PHE A 7 -30.71 6.24 24.03
C PHE A 7 -29.68 5.30 23.35
N LYS A 8 -30.07 4.61 22.27
CA LYS A 8 -29.13 3.81 21.44
C LYS A 8 -28.10 4.70 20.71
N ARG A 9 -28.51 5.87 20.21
CA ARG A 9 -27.60 6.83 19.58
C ARG A 9 -26.61 7.43 20.57
N ALA A 10 -27.06 7.79 21.79
CA ALA A 10 -26.20 8.30 22.84
C ALA A 10 -25.14 7.28 23.29
N ARG A 11 -25.55 6.03 23.59
CA ARG A 11 -24.60 4.94 23.92
C ARG A 11 -23.63 4.61 22.78
N GLY A 12 -24.11 4.66 21.53
CA GLY A 12 -23.26 4.45 20.35
C GLY A 12 -22.18 5.53 20.19
N ALA A 13 -22.54 6.79 20.46
CA ALA A 13 -21.60 7.91 20.44
C ALA A 13 -20.59 7.87 21.61
N GLU A 14 -21.04 7.51 22.82
CA GLU A 14 -20.16 7.30 23.99
C GLU A 14 -19.16 6.14 23.78
N THR A 15 -19.58 5.09 23.07
CA THR A 15 -18.69 3.96 22.76
C THR A 15 -17.60 4.35 21.75
N LEU A 16 -17.93 5.24 20.80
CA LEU A 16 -16.94 5.76 19.84
C LEU A 16 -15.93 6.69 20.52
N THR A 17 -16.39 7.63 21.35
CA THR A 17 -15.48 8.59 22.00
C THR A 17 -14.51 7.99 23.01
N ALA A 18 -14.83 6.82 23.57
CA ALA A 18 -13.97 6.08 24.50
C ALA A 18 -12.96 5.13 23.82
N ALA A 19 -13.18 4.80 22.54
CA ALA A 19 -12.33 3.88 21.79
C ALA A 19 -10.94 4.46 21.53
N LEU A 20 -9.97 3.58 21.23
CA LEU A 20 -8.74 3.99 20.58
C LEU A 20 -8.99 4.09 19.08
N HIS A 21 -8.76 5.27 18.51
CA HIS A 21 -8.86 5.51 17.09
C HIS A 21 -7.50 5.26 16.43
N VAL A 22 -7.52 4.68 15.24
CA VAL A 22 -6.33 4.45 14.41
C VAL A 22 -6.61 4.97 13.01
N SER A 23 -5.65 5.68 12.42
CA SER A 23 -5.69 6.18 11.04
C SER A 23 -4.33 6.01 10.38
N ASN A 24 -4.26 6.07 9.05
CA ASN A 24 -3.00 5.94 8.32
C ASN A 24 -1.97 7.05 8.63
N GLY A 25 -2.43 8.30 8.80
CA GLY A 25 -1.63 9.51 9.03
C GLY A 25 -2.50 10.68 9.50
N ASP A 26 -1.92 11.87 9.62
CA ASP A 26 -2.55 13.08 10.16
C ASP A 26 -3.12 14.04 9.11
N ALA A 27 -3.08 13.67 7.83
CA ALA A 27 -3.76 14.42 6.77
C ALA A 27 -5.28 14.48 6.97
N THR A 28 -5.85 13.53 7.74
CA THR A 28 -7.27 13.49 8.09
C THR A 28 -7.51 14.18 9.44
N ASP A 29 -8.34 15.22 9.48
CA ASP A 29 -8.71 15.95 10.72
C ASP A 29 -9.70 15.16 11.60
N LEU A 30 -9.24 13.99 12.08
CA LEU A 30 -9.97 13.19 13.08
C LEU A 30 -10.11 13.92 14.43
N PRO A 31 -9.11 14.67 14.95
CA PRO A 31 -9.27 15.44 16.18
C PRO A 31 -10.43 16.45 16.11
N GLY A 32 -10.57 17.18 15.00
CA GLY A 32 -11.66 18.15 14.78
C GLY A 32 -13.06 17.52 14.80
N THR A 33 -13.17 16.21 14.56
CA THR A 33 -14.44 15.49 14.71
C THR A 33 -14.94 15.44 16.16
N GLY A 34 -14.08 15.63 17.16
CA GLY A 34 -14.41 15.43 18.57
C GLY A 34 -14.74 13.98 18.96
N LEU A 35 -14.67 13.04 18.01
CA LEU A 35 -14.85 11.60 18.24
C LEU A 35 -13.54 10.96 18.70
N ALA A 36 -12.45 11.22 17.98
CA ALA A 36 -11.15 10.60 18.18
C ALA A 36 -10.33 11.25 19.32
N ARG A 37 -10.77 11.08 20.57
CA ARG A 37 -10.05 11.64 21.75
C ARG A 37 -8.72 10.93 22.04
N ARG A 38 -8.65 9.64 21.70
CA ARG A 38 -7.45 8.81 21.78
C ARG A 38 -7.16 8.35 20.36
N LEU A 39 -6.06 8.81 19.78
CA LEU A 39 -5.73 8.59 18.38
C LEU A 39 -4.25 8.23 18.25
N ILE A 40 -3.98 7.19 17.46
CA ILE A 40 -2.63 6.88 16.97
C ILE A 40 -2.65 6.86 15.45
N TYR A 41 -1.52 7.21 14.85
CA TYR A 41 -1.31 7.15 13.42
C TYR A 41 -0.39 5.98 13.08
N TRP A 42 -0.71 5.25 12.01
CA TRP A 42 0.05 4.06 11.66
C TRP A 42 1.37 4.40 10.96
N ARG A 43 1.34 5.26 9.94
CA ARG A 43 2.52 5.84 9.27
C ARG A 43 3.56 4.79 8.87
N ASP A 44 3.14 3.78 8.11
CA ASP A 44 4.09 2.82 7.52
C ASP A 44 3.76 2.57 6.05
N VAL A 45 4.73 2.84 5.18
CA VAL A 45 4.65 2.60 3.73
C VAL A 45 4.96 1.14 3.44
N LEU A 46 4.03 0.26 3.81
CA LEU A 46 4.21 -1.19 3.70
C LEU A 46 4.32 -1.69 2.25
N HIS A 47 3.83 -0.93 1.27
CA HIS A 47 4.00 -1.27 -0.15
C HIS A 47 5.43 -1.04 -0.67
N GLU A 48 6.33 -0.50 0.15
CA GLU A 48 7.76 -0.35 -0.13
C GLU A 48 8.62 -0.94 1.00
N GLY A 49 9.76 -1.51 0.60
CA GLY A 49 10.74 -2.06 1.53
C GLY A 49 10.38 -3.41 2.16
N PRO A 50 11.28 -3.96 2.99
CA PRO A 50 11.16 -5.30 3.56
C PRO A 50 10.05 -5.40 4.61
N VAL A 51 9.21 -6.43 4.51
CA VAL A 51 8.25 -6.84 5.54
C VAL A 51 8.33 -8.36 5.75
N PRO A 52 9.49 -8.89 6.19
CA PRO A 52 9.69 -10.34 6.31
C PRO A 52 8.88 -10.95 7.45
N GLU A 53 8.67 -12.27 7.41
CA GLU A 53 8.10 -13.06 8.50
C GLU A 53 9.11 -13.21 9.66
N VAL A 54 9.07 -12.26 10.58
CA VAL A 54 9.90 -12.17 11.79
C VAL A 54 9.04 -11.71 12.98
N GLU A 55 9.60 -11.72 14.19
CA GLU A 55 8.88 -11.24 15.37
C GLU A 55 8.57 -9.73 15.29
N PRO A 56 7.47 -9.23 15.91
CA PRO A 56 7.04 -7.84 15.79
C PRO A 56 8.11 -6.79 16.12
N GLU A 57 8.93 -7.07 17.13
CA GLU A 57 10.05 -6.21 17.56
C GLU A 57 11.13 -6.10 16.48
N GLU A 58 11.44 -7.22 15.82
CA GLU A 58 12.41 -7.25 14.73
C GLU A 58 11.84 -6.59 13.48
N LEU A 59 10.56 -6.85 13.16
CA LEU A 59 9.89 -6.17 12.06
C LEU A 59 9.94 -4.65 12.25
N ARG A 60 9.62 -4.15 13.45
CA ARG A 60 9.69 -2.70 13.72
C ARG A 60 11.08 -2.12 13.44
N ARG A 61 12.14 -2.77 13.93
CA ARG A 61 13.53 -2.32 13.67
C ARG A 61 13.86 -2.30 12.17
N ILE A 62 13.41 -3.32 11.42
CA ILE A 62 13.58 -3.40 9.97
C ILE A 62 12.85 -2.26 9.27
N ARG A 63 11.58 -1.99 9.65
CA ARG A 63 10.77 -0.93 9.06
C ARG A 63 11.32 0.46 9.34
N VAL A 64 11.70 0.74 10.59
CA VAL A 64 12.33 2.00 10.99
C VAL A 64 13.64 2.22 10.22
N ALA A 65 14.51 1.21 10.14
CA ALA A 65 15.76 1.31 9.40
C ALA A 65 15.52 1.60 7.89
N PHE A 66 14.52 0.97 7.29
CA PHE A 66 14.14 1.20 5.90
C PHE A 66 13.63 2.63 5.67
N LEU A 67 12.67 3.09 6.46
CA LEU A 67 12.06 4.41 6.30
C LEU A 67 13.07 5.54 6.54
N THR A 68 13.90 5.44 7.59
CA THR A 68 14.98 6.41 7.84
C THR A 68 16.02 6.39 6.72
N GLY A 69 16.40 5.20 6.23
CA GLY A 69 17.38 5.05 5.15
C GLY A 69 16.90 5.60 3.80
N ALA A 70 15.58 5.58 3.56
CA ALA A 70 14.96 6.13 2.37
C ALA A 70 14.77 7.66 2.41
N GLY A 71 15.06 8.31 3.54
CA GLY A 71 14.75 9.74 3.73
C GLY A 71 13.25 10.03 3.72
N ALA A 72 12.41 9.01 3.95
CA ALA A 72 10.96 9.13 4.04
C ALA A 72 10.48 9.56 5.45
N ASP A 73 11.42 9.93 6.33
CA ASP A 73 11.16 10.34 7.71
C ASP A 73 11.00 11.87 7.79
N ASP A 74 9.85 12.37 7.37
CA ASP A 74 9.51 13.81 7.45
C ASP A 74 9.02 14.23 8.84
N HIS A 75 8.69 13.28 9.73
CA HIS A 75 7.98 13.53 10.98
C HIS A 75 8.65 12.98 12.25
N ALA A 76 9.92 12.59 12.20
CA ALA A 76 10.57 11.83 13.26
C ALA A 76 9.85 10.50 13.56
N GLU A 77 9.41 9.82 12.49
CA GLU A 77 8.91 8.45 12.39
C GLU A 77 10.00 7.41 12.71
N GLY A 78 10.93 7.76 13.59
CA GLY A 78 11.96 6.87 14.10
C GLY A 78 11.40 5.88 15.11
N GLU A 79 12.31 5.08 15.68
CA GLU A 79 12.02 3.97 16.58
C GLU A 79 11.02 4.29 17.70
N ARG A 80 11.11 5.49 18.30
CA ARG A 80 10.22 5.91 19.40
C ARG A 80 8.76 6.00 18.96
N MET A 81 8.47 6.58 17.79
CA MET A 81 7.10 6.72 17.32
C MET A 81 6.46 5.35 17.12
N PHE A 82 7.15 4.45 16.41
CA PHE A 82 6.65 3.09 16.19
C PHE A 82 6.50 2.31 17.50
N ALA A 83 7.45 2.42 18.43
CA ALA A 83 7.36 1.75 19.73
C ALA A 83 6.19 2.28 20.58
N ASP A 84 5.96 3.59 20.57
CA ASP A 84 4.85 4.23 21.29
C ASP A 84 3.48 3.88 20.69
N ARG A 85 3.39 3.84 19.35
CA ARG A 85 2.22 3.36 18.60
C ARG A 85 1.88 1.92 18.98
N ASP A 86 2.87 1.03 18.90
CA ASP A 86 2.70 -0.40 19.17
C ASP A 86 2.29 -0.65 20.63
N ARG A 87 2.93 0.04 21.58
CA ARG A 87 2.59 -0.01 23.00
C ARG A 87 1.18 0.51 23.26
N THR A 88 0.80 1.64 22.67
CA THR A 88 -0.54 2.23 22.83
C THR A 88 -1.63 1.30 22.29
N LEU A 89 -1.36 0.62 21.16
CA LEU A 89 -2.26 -0.39 20.60
C LEU A 89 -2.45 -1.55 21.59
N ALA A 90 -1.35 -2.07 22.16
CA ALA A 90 -1.35 -3.19 23.10
C ALA A 90 -1.99 -2.85 24.45
N ASP A 91 -1.71 -1.68 25.01
CA ASP A 91 -2.27 -1.20 26.27
C ASP A 91 -3.80 -1.03 26.21
N ASN A 92 -4.37 -0.88 25.01
CA ASN A 92 -5.81 -0.80 24.78
C ASN A 92 -6.49 -2.16 24.53
N ARG A 93 -5.82 -3.30 24.69
CA ARG A 93 -6.36 -4.64 24.33
C ARG A 93 -7.74 -4.95 24.94
N ASP A 94 -8.02 -4.42 26.12
CA ASP A 94 -9.28 -4.61 26.83
C ASP A 94 -10.38 -3.59 26.43
N GLY A 95 -10.04 -2.61 25.59
CA GLY A 95 -10.91 -1.55 25.09
C GLY A 95 -11.48 -1.80 23.69
N ALA A 96 -12.17 -0.78 23.17
CA ALA A 96 -12.67 -0.75 21.79
C ALA A 96 -11.72 -0.02 20.85
N TYR A 97 -11.77 -0.38 19.57
CA TYR A 97 -10.96 0.20 18.49
C TYR A 97 -11.86 0.74 17.37
N VAL A 98 -11.48 1.88 16.79
CA VAL A 98 -12.10 2.43 15.57
C VAL A 98 -11.01 2.75 14.56
N LEU A 99 -11.00 2.01 13.45
CA LEU A 99 -10.04 2.14 12.37
C LEU A 99 -10.64 3.04 11.27
N TRP A 100 -9.92 4.08 10.87
CA TRP A 100 -10.31 5.04 9.82
C TRP A 100 -9.33 4.92 8.65
N PHE A 101 -9.79 4.37 7.54
CA PHE A 101 -8.93 4.01 6.42
C PHE A 101 -9.63 4.17 5.07
N GLU A 102 -8.86 4.10 4.00
CA GLU A 102 -9.29 4.25 2.63
C GLU A 102 -9.19 2.93 1.85
N ALA A 103 -9.70 2.95 0.62
CA ALA A 103 -9.83 1.75 -0.20
C ALA A 103 -8.53 1.35 -0.92
N ASP A 104 -7.51 2.19 -0.90
CA ASP A 104 -6.29 2.01 -1.68
C ASP A 104 -5.31 1.01 -1.06
N LEU A 105 -4.26 0.65 -1.81
CA LEU A 105 -3.28 -0.35 -1.39
C LEU A 105 -2.50 0.06 -0.13
N TYR A 106 -2.19 1.34 0.06
CA TYR A 106 -1.44 1.82 1.22
C TYR A 106 -2.25 1.53 2.49
N ASP A 107 -3.53 1.89 2.49
CA ASP A 107 -4.42 1.69 3.61
C ASP A 107 -4.76 0.22 3.87
N GLN A 108 -5.03 -0.56 2.82
CA GLN A 108 -5.39 -1.97 2.98
C GLN A 108 -4.25 -2.80 3.60
N LEU A 109 -2.98 -2.48 3.29
CA LEU A 109 -1.83 -3.14 3.93
C LEU A 109 -1.72 -2.81 5.42
N GLN A 110 -1.98 -1.56 5.81
CA GLN A 110 -1.97 -1.17 7.23
C GLN A 110 -3.13 -1.81 7.99
N ILE A 111 -4.32 -1.90 7.39
CA ILE A 111 -5.47 -2.57 7.99
C ILE A 111 -5.12 -4.03 8.34
N ILE A 112 -4.55 -4.81 7.41
CA ILE A 112 -4.26 -6.22 7.69
C ILE A 112 -3.18 -6.39 8.77
N GLU A 113 -2.19 -5.50 8.83
CA GLU A 113 -1.19 -5.50 9.90
C GLU A 113 -1.85 -5.23 11.26
N ILE A 114 -2.63 -4.15 11.36
CA ILE A 114 -3.31 -3.76 12.59
C ILE A 114 -4.23 -4.88 13.06
N LEU A 115 -5.06 -5.41 12.17
CA LEU A 115 -6.00 -6.48 12.50
C LEU A 115 -5.28 -7.76 12.91
N SER A 116 -4.21 -8.16 12.23
CA SER A 116 -3.40 -9.31 12.63
C SER A 116 -2.77 -9.11 14.02
N ARG A 117 -2.25 -7.91 14.32
CA ARG A 117 -1.72 -7.58 15.65
C ARG A 117 -2.81 -7.63 16.74
N LEU A 118 -4.00 -7.08 16.46
CA LEU A 118 -5.14 -7.13 17.40
C LEU A 118 -5.60 -8.58 17.65
N ALA A 119 -5.60 -9.43 16.62
CA ALA A 119 -5.87 -10.86 16.76
C ALA A 119 -4.83 -11.53 17.69
N GLY A 120 -3.54 -11.25 17.49
CA GLY A 120 -2.45 -11.76 18.34
C GLY A 120 -2.52 -11.28 19.80
N LEU A 121 -3.11 -10.11 20.03
CA LEU A 121 -3.37 -9.57 21.37
C LEU A 121 -4.65 -10.15 22.03
N GLY A 122 -5.39 -11.00 21.32
CA GLY A 122 -6.64 -11.59 21.80
C GLY A 122 -7.82 -10.62 21.85
N VAL A 123 -7.77 -9.53 21.07
CA VAL A 123 -8.87 -8.56 20.99
C VAL A 123 -10.06 -9.17 20.25
N PRO A 124 -11.25 -9.26 20.86
CA PRO A 124 -12.42 -9.79 20.19
C PRO A 124 -12.85 -8.91 19.00
N ALA A 125 -13.22 -9.54 17.88
CA ALA A 125 -13.60 -8.81 16.66
C ALA A 125 -14.75 -7.82 16.89
N GLU A 126 -15.69 -8.13 17.79
CA GLU A 126 -16.79 -7.26 18.16
C GLU A 126 -16.38 -5.98 18.92
N ARG A 127 -15.09 -5.83 19.26
CA ARG A 127 -14.53 -4.56 19.78
C ARG A 127 -13.88 -3.71 18.70
N ILE A 128 -13.77 -4.20 17.47
CA ILE A 128 -13.08 -3.53 16.37
C ILE A 128 -14.11 -3.00 15.38
N THR A 129 -14.15 -1.69 15.20
CA THR A 129 -14.99 -1.03 14.20
C THR A 129 -14.11 -0.50 13.08
N LEU A 130 -14.45 -0.82 11.82
CA LEU A 130 -13.80 -0.28 10.64
C LEU A 130 -14.70 0.79 10.00
N ILE A 131 -14.14 1.95 9.73
CA ILE A 131 -14.72 3.00 8.89
C ILE A 131 -13.82 3.11 7.68
N CYS A 132 -14.24 2.49 6.58
CA CYS A 132 -13.42 2.39 5.37
C CYS A 132 -14.22 2.75 4.12
N ILE A 133 -13.78 3.77 3.39
CA ILE A 133 -14.47 4.27 2.20
C ILE A 133 -13.53 4.43 1.01
N GLY A 134 -14.07 4.22 -0.19
CA GLY A 134 -13.38 4.45 -1.45
C GLY A 134 -14.05 5.50 -2.33
N GLU A 135 -15.11 6.13 -1.83
CA GLU A 135 -15.88 7.15 -2.52
C GLU A 135 -16.63 8.01 -1.50
N TYR A 136 -16.91 9.26 -1.86
CA TYR A 136 -17.73 10.15 -1.06
C TYR A 136 -18.64 11.00 -1.97
N PRO A 137 -19.96 11.08 -1.69
CA PRO A 137 -20.89 11.86 -2.52
C PRO A 137 -20.45 13.32 -2.67
N GLY A 138 -20.34 13.78 -3.92
CA GLY A 138 -19.96 15.15 -4.26
C GLY A 138 -18.46 15.37 -4.45
N ILE A 139 -17.61 14.35 -4.30
CA ILE A 139 -16.18 14.43 -4.58
C ILE A 139 -15.85 13.48 -5.74
N ALA A 140 -15.60 14.04 -6.92
CA ALA A 140 -15.13 13.26 -8.06
C ALA A 140 -13.69 12.79 -7.81
N ARG A 141 -13.38 11.53 -8.13
CA ARG A 141 -12.07 10.91 -7.87
C ARG A 141 -11.63 11.12 -6.43
N PHE A 142 -12.47 10.67 -5.50
CA PHE A 142 -12.20 10.74 -4.06
C PHE A 142 -10.83 10.12 -3.75
N GLY A 143 -9.91 10.97 -3.30
CA GLY A 143 -8.51 10.62 -3.06
C GLY A 143 -8.22 10.25 -1.61
N GLY A 144 -9.19 10.41 -0.70
CA GLY A 144 -9.04 10.00 0.68
C GLY A 144 -9.83 10.82 1.71
N LEU A 145 -9.89 10.33 2.93
CA LEU A 145 -10.47 10.95 4.12
C LEU A 145 -9.89 12.34 4.39
N GLY A 146 -8.63 12.60 4.00
CA GLY A 146 -8.01 13.93 4.08
C GLY A 146 -8.72 15.02 3.26
N GLN A 147 -9.56 14.65 2.29
CA GLN A 147 -10.40 15.60 1.53
C GLN A 147 -11.69 15.99 2.26
N LEU A 148 -12.02 15.32 3.37
CA LEU A 148 -13.26 15.53 4.11
C LEU A 148 -13.06 16.53 5.25
N THR A 149 -14.05 17.40 5.42
CA THR A 149 -14.13 18.27 6.61
C THR A 149 -14.41 17.44 7.87
N ALA A 150 -14.03 17.95 9.04
CA ALA A 150 -14.36 17.35 10.33
C ALA A 150 -15.86 17.04 10.51
N GLY A 151 -16.75 17.87 9.94
CA GLY A 151 -18.19 17.65 9.96
C GLY A 151 -18.63 16.43 9.13
N GLN A 152 -18.05 16.27 7.93
CA GLN A 152 -18.29 15.11 7.06
C GLN A 152 -17.74 13.83 7.70
N LEU A 153 -16.51 13.87 8.24
CA LEU A 153 -15.91 12.75 8.98
C LEU A 153 -16.76 12.33 10.18
N ARG A 154 -17.28 13.29 10.95
CA ARG A 154 -18.18 13.03 12.10
C ARG A 154 -19.48 12.33 11.70
N ALA A 155 -19.92 12.48 10.45
CA ALA A 155 -21.13 11.84 9.94
C ALA A 155 -20.93 10.38 9.50
N LEU A 156 -19.71 9.99 9.10
CA LEU A 156 -19.40 8.65 8.59
C LEU A 156 -19.82 7.48 9.51
N PRO A 157 -19.66 7.54 10.85
CA PRO A 157 -20.14 6.49 11.73
C PRO A 157 -21.65 6.21 11.63
N GLY A 158 -22.43 7.17 11.16
CA GLY A 158 -23.88 7.06 10.96
C GLY A 158 -24.30 6.48 9.61
N THR A 159 -23.35 6.17 8.71
CA THR A 159 -23.62 5.62 7.37
C THR A 159 -23.28 4.12 7.32
N ASN A 160 -23.41 3.52 6.13
CA ASN A 160 -22.95 2.16 5.83
C ASN A 160 -21.42 2.02 5.73
N ALA A 161 -20.66 3.12 5.87
CA ALA A 161 -19.20 3.08 5.94
C ALA A 161 -18.69 2.41 7.22
N ARG A 162 -19.49 2.42 8.29
CA ARG A 162 -19.13 1.85 9.59
C ARG A 162 -19.53 0.38 9.67
N ILE A 163 -18.53 -0.47 9.84
CA ILE A 163 -18.69 -1.91 9.96
C ILE A 163 -18.10 -2.38 11.30
N ARG A 164 -18.82 -3.23 12.01
CA ARG A 164 -18.31 -3.94 13.17
C ARG A 164 -17.76 -5.28 12.70
N LEU A 165 -16.50 -5.59 13.02
CA LEU A 165 -15.85 -6.76 12.47
C LEU A 165 -16.35 -8.07 13.10
N SER A 166 -16.39 -9.12 12.27
CA SER A 166 -16.60 -10.51 12.67
C SER A 166 -15.27 -11.25 12.89
N PRO A 167 -15.30 -12.39 13.61
CA PRO A 167 -14.13 -13.28 13.69
C PRO A 167 -13.60 -13.70 12.32
N ALA A 168 -14.49 -13.94 11.34
CA ALA A 168 -14.09 -14.33 9.99
C ALA A 168 -13.31 -13.22 9.25
N ALA A 169 -13.68 -11.95 9.46
CA ALA A 169 -12.91 -10.82 8.92
C ALA A 169 -11.53 -10.70 9.58
N LEU A 170 -11.44 -10.93 10.90
CA LEU A 170 -10.18 -10.91 11.64
C LEU A 170 -9.24 -12.06 11.21
N ASP A 171 -9.80 -13.25 10.97
CA ASP A 171 -9.06 -14.40 10.44
C ASP A 171 -8.57 -14.14 9.01
N LEU A 172 -9.39 -13.52 8.16
CA LEU A 172 -8.99 -13.12 6.80
C LEU A 172 -7.83 -12.14 6.83
N ALA A 173 -7.91 -11.10 7.66
CA ALA A 173 -6.82 -10.14 7.80
C ALA A 173 -5.52 -10.79 8.30
N THR A 174 -5.63 -11.75 9.22
CA THR A 174 -4.47 -12.52 9.72
C THR A 174 -3.83 -13.36 8.61
N ARG A 175 -4.63 -14.06 7.80
CA ARG A 175 -4.12 -14.81 6.63
C ARG A 175 -3.51 -13.90 5.58
N ALA A 176 -4.13 -12.75 5.31
CA ALA A 176 -3.62 -11.78 4.35
C ALA A 176 -2.26 -11.19 4.80
N TRP A 177 -2.12 -10.89 6.09
CA TRP A 177 -0.85 -10.44 6.67
C TRP A 177 0.24 -11.51 6.58
N ALA A 178 -0.09 -12.76 6.90
CA ALA A 178 0.84 -13.88 6.73
C ALA A 178 1.26 -14.07 5.26
N ALA A 179 0.31 -14.03 4.32
CA ALA A 179 0.59 -14.14 2.89
C ALA A 179 1.47 -13.00 2.38
N PHE A 180 1.24 -11.77 2.86
CA PHE A 180 2.04 -10.61 2.47
C PHE A 180 3.49 -10.71 2.96
N ARG A 181 3.72 -11.33 4.12
CA ARG A 181 5.04 -11.46 4.75
C ARG A 181 5.79 -12.73 4.39
N ALA A 182 5.13 -13.65 3.68
CA ALA A 182 5.75 -14.89 3.25
C ALA A 182 6.95 -14.61 2.33
N PRO A 183 8.00 -15.46 2.36
CA PRO A 183 9.17 -15.31 1.50
C PRO A 183 8.89 -15.64 0.03
N VAL A 184 7.69 -16.15 -0.28
CA VAL A 184 7.19 -16.48 -1.62
C VAL A 184 5.74 -15.98 -1.78
N PRO A 185 5.29 -15.60 -2.99
CA PRO A 185 4.04 -14.89 -3.19
C PRO A 185 2.79 -15.77 -3.31
N ASP A 186 2.88 -17.08 -3.10
CA ASP A 186 1.80 -18.04 -3.40
C ASP A 186 0.45 -17.69 -2.73
N GLY A 187 0.48 -17.08 -1.54
CA GLY A 187 -0.72 -16.69 -0.81
C GLY A 187 -1.43 -15.45 -1.37
N LEU A 188 -0.75 -14.61 -2.15
CA LEU A 188 -1.30 -13.31 -2.58
C LEU A 188 -2.53 -13.47 -3.49
N GLY A 189 -2.49 -14.44 -4.40
CA GLY A 189 -3.60 -14.71 -5.33
C GLY A 189 -4.89 -15.14 -4.62
N ALA A 190 -4.79 -15.91 -3.53
CA ALA A 190 -5.93 -16.31 -2.74
C ALA A 190 -6.60 -15.12 -2.04
N VAL A 191 -5.80 -14.17 -1.54
CA VAL A 191 -6.31 -12.92 -0.93
C VAL A 191 -6.95 -12.03 -2.00
N ALA A 192 -6.33 -11.89 -3.17
CA ALA A 192 -6.86 -11.11 -4.29
C ALA A 192 -8.23 -11.64 -4.78
N ALA A 193 -8.46 -12.94 -4.67
CA ALA A 193 -9.72 -13.60 -5.04
C ALA A 193 -10.82 -13.48 -3.97
N ASP A 194 -10.51 -13.07 -2.74
CA ASP A 194 -11.48 -12.97 -1.65
C ASP A 194 -12.50 -11.83 -1.90
N ARG A 195 -13.74 -12.02 -1.44
CA ARG A 195 -14.87 -11.08 -1.61
C ARG A 195 -15.58 -10.81 -0.28
N SER A 196 -14.81 -10.57 0.77
CA SER A 196 -15.33 -10.17 2.09
C SER A 196 -16.18 -8.91 2.00
N ALA A 197 -17.38 -8.95 2.60
CA ALA A 197 -18.24 -7.76 2.72
C ALA A 197 -17.67 -6.72 3.70
N GLU A 198 -16.89 -7.18 4.68
CA GLU A 198 -16.33 -6.33 5.75
C GLU A 198 -14.98 -5.73 5.34
N LEU A 199 -14.12 -6.52 4.69
CA LEU A 199 -12.83 -6.09 4.13
C LEU A 199 -12.95 -5.91 2.60
N ARG A 200 -13.95 -5.13 2.17
CA ARG A 200 -14.43 -5.05 0.78
C ARG A 200 -13.40 -4.63 -0.27
N PHE A 201 -12.32 -3.97 0.13
CA PHE A 201 -11.28 -3.48 -0.78
C PHE A 201 -10.03 -4.35 -0.79
N LEU A 202 -9.95 -5.35 0.10
CA LEU A 202 -8.76 -6.16 0.29
C LEU A 202 -8.37 -6.92 -0.98
N GLY A 203 -9.34 -7.55 -1.65
CA GLY A 203 -9.09 -8.31 -2.88
C GLY A 203 -8.56 -7.41 -4.02
N GLU A 204 -9.14 -6.23 -4.19
CA GLU A 204 -8.69 -5.24 -5.20
C GLU A 204 -7.28 -4.74 -4.89
N ALA A 205 -6.97 -4.46 -3.62
CA ALA A 205 -5.63 -4.04 -3.21
C ALA A 205 -4.59 -5.14 -3.46
N PHE A 206 -4.88 -6.41 -3.17
CA PHE A 206 -3.95 -7.52 -3.40
C PHE A 206 -3.78 -7.86 -4.89
N ASP A 207 -4.82 -7.71 -5.72
CA ASP A 207 -4.65 -7.75 -7.18
C ASP A 207 -3.70 -6.64 -7.63
N ARG A 208 -3.91 -5.41 -7.14
CA ARG A 208 -3.06 -4.28 -7.48
C ARG A 208 -1.62 -4.46 -7.02
N LEU A 209 -1.40 -4.98 -5.82
CA LEU A 209 -0.08 -5.34 -5.29
C LEU A 209 0.59 -6.41 -6.16
N SER A 210 -0.16 -7.41 -6.61
CA SER A 210 0.38 -8.49 -7.45
C SER A 210 0.92 -7.97 -8.79
N ARG A 211 0.35 -6.87 -9.30
CA ARG A 211 0.82 -6.17 -10.50
C ARG A 211 2.08 -5.31 -10.27
N GLU A 212 2.60 -5.24 -9.04
CA GLU A 212 3.93 -4.67 -8.76
C GLU A 212 5.07 -5.67 -8.96
N TYR A 213 4.76 -6.96 -9.12
CA TYR A 213 5.75 -7.92 -9.58
C TYR A 213 6.14 -7.59 -11.04
N PRO A 214 7.41 -7.77 -11.41
CA PRO A 214 7.87 -7.50 -12.77
C PRO A 214 7.10 -8.38 -13.75
N SER A 215 6.60 -7.77 -14.82
CA SER A 215 5.86 -8.48 -15.85
C SER A 215 6.71 -9.53 -16.57
N THR A 216 6.07 -10.60 -17.06
CA THR A 216 6.71 -11.56 -17.97
C THR A 216 7.02 -10.98 -19.35
N ARG A 217 6.36 -9.87 -19.73
CA ARG A 217 6.50 -9.22 -21.04
C ARG A 217 7.74 -8.34 -21.15
N ASP A 218 7.93 -7.45 -20.18
CA ASP A 218 8.92 -6.36 -20.25
C ASP A 218 9.70 -6.16 -18.95
N GLY A 219 9.43 -6.96 -17.92
CA GLY A 219 10.10 -6.86 -16.63
C GLY A 219 9.75 -5.61 -15.82
N LEU A 220 8.78 -4.79 -16.25
CA LEU A 220 8.33 -3.62 -15.50
C LEU A 220 7.23 -4.00 -14.50
N SER A 221 7.20 -3.29 -13.36
CA SER A 221 6.01 -3.20 -12.53
C SER A 221 4.91 -2.40 -13.26
N LEU A 222 3.64 -2.57 -12.87
CA LEU A 222 2.56 -1.75 -13.42
C LEU A 222 2.77 -0.25 -13.19
N THR A 223 3.30 0.13 -12.03
CA THR A 223 3.59 1.54 -11.72
C THR A 223 4.70 2.08 -12.62
N GLU A 224 5.82 1.36 -12.76
CA GLU A 224 6.92 1.74 -13.65
C GLU A 224 6.43 1.93 -15.08
N ARG A 225 5.64 0.96 -15.58
CA ARG A 225 5.04 1.03 -16.93
C ARG A 225 4.14 2.24 -17.11
N ARG A 226 3.32 2.58 -16.12
CA ARG A 226 2.44 3.78 -16.17
C ARG A 226 3.24 5.06 -16.21
N VAL A 227 4.35 5.14 -15.46
CA VAL A 227 5.27 6.29 -15.48
C VAL A 227 5.96 6.42 -16.83
N LEU A 228 6.55 5.35 -17.37
CA LEU A 228 7.17 5.38 -18.70
C LEU A 228 6.16 5.76 -19.79
N ALA A 229 4.93 5.23 -19.71
CA ALA A 229 3.86 5.59 -20.63
C ALA A 229 3.41 7.05 -20.49
N ALA A 230 3.44 7.64 -19.29
CA ALA A 230 3.15 9.06 -19.09
C ALA A 230 4.20 9.95 -19.76
N VAL A 231 5.49 9.63 -19.60
CA VAL A 231 6.59 10.36 -20.26
C VAL A 231 6.51 10.17 -21.79
N ALA A 232 6.28 8.95 -22.26
CA ALA A 232 6.06 8.67 -23.69
C ALA A 232 4.85 9.45 -24.26
N GLY A 233 3.83 9.67 -23.43
CA GLY A 233 2.61 10.41 -23.75
C GLY A 233 2.74 11.93 -23.65
N GLY A 234 3.92 12.47 -23.34
CA GLY A 234 4.21 13.90 -23.36
C GLY A 234 4.35 14.58 -21.99
N ALA A 235 4.39 13.83 -20.88
CA ALA A 235 4.78 14.42 -19.60
C ALA A 235 6.25 14.84 -19.66
N THR A 236 6.53 16.13 -19.46
CA THR A 236 7.86 16.74 -19.63
C THR A 236 8.73 16.69 -18.37
N ASP A 237 8.12 16.49 -17.21
CA ASP A 237 8.78 16.45 -15.91
C ASP A 237 8.19 15.36 -15.00
N ALA A 238 8.88 15.08 -13.90
CA ALA A 238 8.49 14.05 -12.95
C ALA A 238 7.14 14.33 -12.28
N GLY A 239 6.83 15.60 -11.98
CA GLY A 239 5.54 15.98 -11.39
C GLY A 239 4.37 15.68 -12.32
N ALA A 240 4.49 16.06 -13.59
CA ALA A 240 3.53 15.71 -14.63
C ALA A 240 3.44 14.19 -14.82
N ALA A 241 4.57 13.49 -14.88
CA ALA A 241 4.57 12.03 -15.01
C ALA A 241 3.83 11.35 -13.85
N TYR A 242 4.03 11.82 -12.61
CA TYR A 242 3.31 11.35 -11.43
C TYR A 242 1.80 11.58 -11.56
N VAL A 243 1.36 12.80 -11.87
CA VAL A 243 -0.08 13.13 -12.02
C VAL A 243 -0.72 12.28 -13.11
N HIS A 244 -0.05 12.12 -14.26
CA HIS A 244 -0.55 11.31 -15.37
C HIS A 244 -0.62 9.82 -15.02
N ALA A 245 0.39 9.27 -14.34
CA ALA A 245 0.39 7.89 -13.89
C ALA A 245 -0.70 7.63 -12.84
N ALA A 246 -0.82 8.52 -11.83
CA ALA A 246 -1.83 8.44 -10.78
C ALA A 246 -3.26 8.56 -11.34
N ALA A 247 -3.47 9.36 -12.38
CA ALA A 247 -4.77 9.50 -13.03
C ALA A 247 -5.28 8.21 -13.70
N ARG A 248 -4.41 7.22 -13.93
CA ARG A 248 -4.72 5.88 -14.45
C ARG A 248 -4.90 4.83 -13.34
N GLU A 249 -4.68 5.19 -12.09
CA GLU A 249 -4.91 4.32 -10.96
C GLU A 249 -6.40 4.34 -10.59
N THR A 250 -6.98 3.16 -10.34
CA THR A 250 -8.37 3.06 -9.86
C THR A 250 -8.49 3.69 -8.48
N ARG A 251 -7.47 3.45 -7.65
CA ARG A 251 -7.32 3.97 -6.28
C ARG A 251 -5.88 4.42 -6.05
N PRO A 252 -5.57 5.72 -6.27
CA PRO A 252 -4.23 6.26 -6.02
C PRO A 252 -3.74 5.90 -4.62
N TYR A 253 -2.58 5.24 -4.52
CA TYR A 253 -1.99 4.82 -3.23
C TYR A 253 -0.54 5.30 -3.07
N LEU A 254 0.15 5.54 -4.18
CA LEU A 254 1.58 5.85 -4.19
C LEU A 254 1.78 7.34 -3.94
N GLY A 255 2.54 7.68 -2.90
CA GLY A 255 2.98 9.05 -2.67
C GLY A 255 4.00 9.52 -3.73
N ASP A 256 4.07 10.83 -3.94
CA ASP A 256 4.96 11.46 -4.90
C ASP A 256 6.44 11.12 -4.65
N SER A 257 6.89 11.14 -3.40
CA SER A 257 8.26 10.87 -2.99
C SER A 257 8.73 9.47 -3.41
N TRP A 258 7.87 8.46 -3.25
CA TRP A 258 8.15 7.09 -3.70
C TRP A 258 8.10 6.96 -5.23
N CYS A 259 7.20 7.69 -5.88
CA CYS A 259 7.15 7.76 -7.34
C CYS A 259 8.44 8.39 -7.91
N PHE A 260 8.92 9.49 -7.33
CA PHE A 260 10.17 10.14 -7.74
C PHE A 260 11.39 9.26 -7.46
N THR A 261 11.41 8.56 -6.33
CA THR A 261 12.47 7.56 -6.04
C THR A 261 12.49 6.46 -7.10
N MET A 262 11.33 5.97 -7.53
CA MET A 262 11.22 4.98 -8.61
C MET A 262 11.71 5.54 -9.95
N MET A 263 11.33 6.78 -10.30
CA MET A 263 11.86 7.46 -11.50
C MET A 263 13.38 7.63 -11.44
N GLU A 264 13.92 7.98 -10.27
CA GLU A 264 15.36 8.10 -10.06
C GLU A 264 16.07 6.75 -10.28
N ARG A 265 15.51 5.64 -9.77
CA ARG A 265 16.06 4.29 -10.03
C ARG A 265 16.11 3.99 -11.52
N MET A 266 15.05 4.27 -12.27
CA MET A 266 15.02 4.07 -13.72
C MET A 266 15.99 4.98 -14.49
N ALA A 267 16.26 6.18 -13.98
CA ALA A 267 17.20 7.12 -14.58
C ALA A 267 18.67 6.83 -14.26
N ARG A 268 18.94 6.21 -13.10
CA ARG A 268 20.29 5.87 -12.63
C ARG A 268 20.69 4.40 -12.86
N ALA A 269 19.81 3.61 -13.47
CA ALA A 269 20.09 2.21 -13.76
C ALA A 269 21.30 2.06 -14.71
N PRO A 270 22.01 0.91 -14.69
CA PRO A 270 23.14 0.69 -15.61
C PRO A 270 22.79 0.88 -17.08
N VAL A 271 21.55 0.54 -17.45
CA VAL A 271 20.93 0.84 -18.75
C VAL A 271 19.68 1.70 -18.48
N PRO A 272 19.80 3.04 -18.47
CA PRO A 272 18.71 3.94 -18.08
C PRO A 272 17.48 3.82 -18.97
N LEU A 273 16.29 3.81 -18.35
CA LEU A 273 15.01 3.87 -19.07
C LEU A 273 14.48 5.30 -19.21
N LEU A 274 14.94 6.19 -18.32
CA LEU A 274 14.65 7.63 -18.34
C LEU A 274 15.97 8.42 -18.36
N ASP A 275 15.98 9.53 -19.08
CA ASP A 275 16.96 10.59 -18.86
C ASP A 275 16.32 11.63 -17.94
N ALA A 276 17.04 12.02 -16.88
CA ALA A 276 16.59 13.00 -15.90
C ALA A 276 17.54 14.21 -15.87
N GLU A 277 17.01 15.42 -16.04
CA GLU A 277 17.79 16.66 -16.04
C GLU A 277 17.34 17.63 -14.92
N PRO A 278 18.29 18.24 -14.18
CA PRO A 278 19.74 18.09 -14.30
C PRO A 278 20.27 16.73 -13.82
N ALA A 279 21.18 16.15 -14.59
CA ALA A 279 21.80 14.87 -14.27
C ALA A 279 22.45 14.84 -12.87
N GLY A 280 22.36 13.71 -12.18
CA GLY A 280 23.01 13.47 -10.89
C GLY A 280 22.32 14.08 -9.67
N ARG A 281 21.25 14.85 -9.83
CA ARG A 281 20.43 15.35 -8.72
C ARG A 281 19.28 14.39 -8.36
N PRO A 282 18.78 14.41 -7.12
CA PRO A 282 17.54 13.72 -6.77
C PRO A 282 16.40 14.15 -7.70
N VAL A 283 15.61 13.18 -8.15
CA VAL A 283 14.40 13.46 -8.94
C VAL A 283 13.35 14.08 -8.02
N GLY A 284 12.76 15.19 -8.47
CA GLY A 284 11.66 15.88 -7.80
C GLY A 284 10.69 16.45 -8.82
N PRO A 285 9.62 17.15 -8.40
CA PRO A 285 8.50 17.49 -9.28
C PRO A 285 8.88 18.32 -10.51
N GLY A 286 9.94 19.12 -10.45
CA GLY A 286 10.43 19.93 -11.58
C GLY A 286 11.58 19.31 -12.38
N THR A 287 11.98 18.07 -12.08
CA THR A 287 13.03 17.38 -12.85
C THR A 287 12.51 17.02 -14.23
N GLU A 288 13.17 17.51 -15.29
CA GLU A 288 12.81 17.15 -16.66
C GLU A 288 13.05 15.66 -16.89
N LEU A 289 12.10 14.99 -17.53
CA LEU A 289 12.18 13.58 -17.87
C LEU A 289 12.05 13.36 -19.37
N ARG A 290 12.89 12.49 -19.92
CA ARG A 290 12.78 12.01 -21.30
C ARG A 290 12.87 10.50 -21.32
N LEU A 291 12.08 9.87 -22.18
CA LEU A 291 12.18 8.43 -22.39
C LEU A 291 13.44 8.13 -23.23
N THR A 292 14.30 7.24 -22.76
CA THR A 292 15.48 6.82 -23.54
C THR A 292 15.06 5.87 -24.67
N PRO A 293 15.90 5.65 -25.70
CA PRO A 293 15.64 4.62 -26.71
C PRO A 293 15.43 3.23 -26.11
N VAL A 294 16.17 2.88 -25.04
CA VAL A 294 15.98 1.61 -24.34
C VAL A 294 14.69 1.61 -23.52
N GLY A 295 14.35 2.72 -22.86
CA GLY A 295 13.06 2.89 -22.19
C GLY A 295 11.88 2.67 -23.13
N ALA A 296 11.97 3.16 -24.37
CA ALA A 296 10.97 2.93 -25.40
C ALA A 296 10.89 1.44 -25.83
N GLN A 297 12.04 0.77 -25.97
CA GLN A 297 12.08 -0.68 -26.28
C GLN A 297 11.48 -1.53 -25.17
N VAL A 298 11.82 -1.25 -23.92
CA VAL A 298 11.25 -1.95 -22.76
C VAL A 298 9.75 -1.70 -22.70
N LEU A 299 9.27 -0.46 -22.80
CA LEU A 299 7.85 -0.13 -22.80
C LEU A 299 7.07 -0.81 -23.95
N ALA A 300 7.73 -1.02 -25.10
CA ALA A 300 7.14 -1.76 -26.22
C ALA A 300 7.10 -3.29 -25.99
N GLY A 301 7.82 -3.82 -24.99
CA GLY A 301 8.01 -5.26 -24.76
C GLY A 301 9.07 -5.90 -25.67
N ALA A 302 9.98 -5.08 -26.23
CA ALA A 302 11.10 -5.56 -27.05
C ALA A 302 12.37 -5.86 -26.23
N ALA A 303 12.39 -5.47 -24.96
CA ALA A 303 13.47 -5.75 -24.02
C ALA A 303 12.90 -5.93 -22.60
N ASP A 304 13.65 -6.63 -21.74
CA ASP A 304 13.25 -6.91 -20.36
C ASP A 304 14.05 -6.04 -19.38
N HIS A 305 13.36 -5.23 -18.58
CA HIS A 305 13.96 -4.33 -17.61
C HIS A 305 14.83 -5.07 -16.59
N VAL A 306 14.34 -6.21 -16.08
CA VAL A 306 15.05 -7.00 -15.06
C VAL A 306 16.31 -7.64 -15.63
N ALA A 307 16.26 -8.17 -16.85
CA ALA A 307 17.43 -8.74 -17.51
C ALA A 307 18.52 -7.67 -17.75
N LEU A 308 18.12 -6.46 -18.14
CA LEU A 308 19.02 -5.34 -18.43
C LEU A 308 19.65 -4.72 -17.18
N ASN A 309 18.84 -4.49 -16.14
CA ASN A 309 19.23 -3.67 -15.00
C ASN A 309 19.31 -4.43 -13.68
N GLY A 310 18.68 -5.60 -13.60
CA GLY A 310 18.45 -6.30 -12.35
C GLY A 310 17.42 -5.60 -11.46
N LEU A 311 17.04 -6.28 -10.38
CA LEU A 311 16.21 -5.73 -9.31
C LEU A 311 16.87 -5.96 -7.95
N ASP A 312 16.62 -5.06 -7.01
CA ASP A 312 16.74 -5.31 -5.57
C ASP A 312 15.58 -4.58 -4.88
N ARG A 313 14.42 -5.23 -4.89
CA ARG A 313 13.16 -4.67 -4.38
C ARG A 313 12.46 -5.69 -3.49
N TRP A 314 11.84 -5.20 -2.44
CA TRP A 314 10.98 -6.00 -1.58
C TRP A 314 9.52 -5.71 -1.91
N ILE A 315 8.72 -6.77 -1.97
CA ILE A 315 7.25 -6.69 -1.97
C ILE A 315 6.79 -7.54 -0.80
N GLY A 316 6.51 -6.88 0.33
CA GLY A 316 6.24 -7.57 1.58
C GLY A 316 7.43 -8.44 2.02
N GLY A 317 7.20 -9.74 2.19
CA GLY A 317 8.22 -10.72 2.55
C GLY A 317 9.06 -11.24 1.38
N VAL A 318 8.70 -10.93 0.13
CA VAL A 318 9.42 -11.42 -1.05
C VAL A 318 10.50 -10.43 -1.44
N ARG A 319 11.76 -10.89 -1.46
CA ARG A 319 12.87 -10.14 -2.02
C ARG A 319 13.11 -10.53 -3.47
N LEU A 320 12.86 -9.61 -4.39
CA LEU A 320 13.20 -9.73 -5.80
C LEU A 320 14.63 -9.21 -5.98
N HIS A 321 15.58 -10.12 -6.25
CA HIS A 321 16.99 -9.79 -6.35
C HIS A 321 17.66 -10.41 -7.57
N GLY A 322 18.47 -9.63 -8.28
CA GLY A 322 19.28 -10.07 -9.41
C GLY A 322 18.63 -9.80 -10.78
N ARG A 323 19.21 -10.38 -11.82
CA ARG A 323 18.79 -10.22 -13.23
C ARG A 323 17.84 -11.32 -13.72
N ASP A 324 17.66 -12.35 -12.91
CA ASP A 324 16.73 -13.45 -13.15
C ASP A 324 15.91 -13.62 -11.87
N VAL A 325 14.70 -13.07 -11.88
CA VAL A 325 13.79 -13.10 -10.73
C VAL A 325 12.73 -14.19 -10.94
N PRO A 326 12.55 -15.10 -9.97
CA PRO A 326 11.71 -16.26 -10.16
C PRO A 326 10.21 -15.92 -10.20
N TRP A 327 9.78 -14.80 -9.62
CA TRP A 327 8.37 -14.44 -9.52
C TRP A 327 8.06 -13.27 -10.44
N ARG A 328 7.14 -13.49 -11.39
CA ARG A 328 6.75 -12.48 -12.38
C ARG A 328 5.23 -12.44 -12.54
N TRP A 329 4.71 -11.25 -12.84
CA TRP A 329 3.31 -11.07 -13.17
C TRP A 329 3.05 -11.44 -14.63
N ASP A 330 2.13 -12.36 -14.88
CA ASP A 330 1.66 -12.68 -16.22
C ASP A 330 0.32 -11.99 -16.49
N GLU A 331 0.33 -10.99 -17.37
CA GLU A 331 -0.87 -10.26 -17.77
C GLU A 331 -1.93 -11.14 -18.46
N ALA A 332 -1.54 -12.25 -19.10
CA ALA A 332 -2.50 -13.11 -19.80
C ALA A 332 -3.35 -13.93 -18.84
N THR A 333 -2.76 -14.38 -17.73
CA THR A 333 -3.44 -15.18 -16.71
C THR A 333 -3.85 -14.37 -15.48
N GLU A 334 -3.46 -13.09 -15.42
CA GLU A 334 -3.63 -12.19 -14.28
C GLU A 334 -3.16 -12.82 -12.96
N ARG A 335 -1.96 -13.41 -12.99
CA ARG A 335 -1.37 -14.14 -11.87
C ARG A 335 0.12 -13.91 -11.76
N ILE A 336 0.63 -14.04 -10.53
CA ILE A 336 2.05 -14.22 -10.30
C ILE A 336 2.38 -15.67 -10.65
N ILE A 337 3.36 -15.86 -11.54
CA ILE A 337 3.87 -17.17 -11.92
C ILE A 337 5.33 -17.30 -11.51
N HIS A 338 5.74 -18.55 -11.28
CA HIS A 338 7.14 -18.87 -11.22
C HIS A 338 7.69 -18.90 -12.65
N ALA A 339 8.53 -17.93 -13.01
CA ALA A 339 9.27 -17.94 -14.26
C ALA A 339 10.26 -19.11 -14.23
N THR A 340 9.83 -20.28 -14.71
CA THR A 340 10.78 -21.34 -15.06
C THR A 340 11.62 -20.82 -16.21
N GLY A 341 12.93 -20.74 -16.02
CA GLY A 341 13.86 -20.31 -17.07
C GLY A 341 13.54 -21.02 -18.38
N THR A 342 13.56 -20.26 -19.48
CA THR A 342 13.42 -20.79 -20.84
C THR A 342 14.24 -22.07 -20.96
N PRO A 343 13.71 -23.18 -21.54
CA PRO A 343 14.55 -24.31 -21.88
C PRO A 343 15.71 -23.79 -22.70
N ARG A 344 16.94 -23.94 -22.20
CA ARG A 344 18.12 -23.79 -23.06
C ARG A 344 17.89 -24.74 -24.21
N ASP A 345 17.88 -24.20 -25.43
CA ASP A 345 17.74 -24.97 -26.65
C ASP A 345 18.54 -26.26 -26.55
N LEU A 346 17.87 -27.37 -26.89
CA LEU A 346 18.53 -28.61 -27.26
C LEU A 346 19.38 -28.31 -28.49
N VAL A 347 20.62 -27.85 -28.26
CA VAL A 347 21.71 -28.05 -29.21
C VAL A 347 22.07 -29.53 -29.12
N THR A 348 21.32 -30.36 -29.85
CA THR A 348 21.83 -31.64 -30.29
C THR A 348 22.71 -31.36 -31.49
N ASP A 349 24.02 -31.47 -31.30
CA ASP A 349 24.98 -31.68 -32.37
C ASP A 349 24.49 -32.79 -33.30
N SER A 350 24.55 -32.54 -34.61
CA SER A 350 24.60 -33.55 -35.66
C SER A 350 25.50 -33.04 -36.77
#